data_AF-D7DMD1-F1
#
_entry.id   AF-D7DMD1-F1
#
_cell.length_a   1.000
_cell.length_b   1.000
_cell.length_c   1.000
_cell.angle_alpha   90.00
_cell.angle_beta   90.00
_cell.angle_gamma   90.00
#
_symmetry.space_group_name_H-M   'P 1'
#
loop_
_entity.id
_entity.type
_entity.pdbx_description
1 polymer ?
#
loop_
_entity_poly.entity_id
_entity_poly.type
_entity_poly.pdbx_seq_one_letter_code
_entity_poly.pdbx_strand_id
1 'polypeptide(L)'
;MNLKLKFLLTYFVGLTSICLMAACSEHQDSITINEKAKLTKELIIDSSICEAFSRKLLTPALDAIAIEKIYHEAMTAKCIQKDV
;
A
#
# COMPACT_ATOMS: atom_id res chain seq x y z
N MET A 1 -12.72 -47.98 -35.94
CA MET A 1 -12.00 -48.04 -34.63
C MET A 1 -10.52 -47.87 -34.96
N ASN A 2 -9.74 -46.88 -34.53
CA ASN A 2 -9.65 -46.26 -33.21
C ASN A 2 -9.12 -44.82 -33.34
N LEU A 3 -10.01 -43.84 -33.20
CA LEU A 3 -9.70 -42.41 -33.12
C LEU A 3 -9.06 -42.03 -31.76
N LYS A 4 -8.90 -42.99 -30.84
CA LYS A 4 -8.47 -42.78 -29.44
C LYS A 4 -6.97 -42.66 -29.23
N LEU A 5 -6.12 -43.09 -30.17
CA LEU A 5 -4.68 -43.22 -29.91
C LEU A 5 -3.88 -41.92 -30.15
N LYS A 6 -4.43 -40.96 -30.92
CA LYS A 6 -3.83 -39.62 -31.10
C LYS A 6 -3.97 -38.72 -29.88
N PHE A 7 -4.89 -39.02 -28.96
CA PHE A 7 -5.15 -38.19 -27.78
C PHE A 7 -4.23 -38.46 -26.60
N LEU A 8 -3.52 -39.59 -26.59
CA LEU A 8 -2.66 -40.01 -25.47
C LEU A 8 -1.23 -39.44 -25.54
N LEU A 9 -0.76 -39.02 -26.71
CA LEU A 9 0.62 -38.53 -26.91
C LEU A 9 0.77 -37.02 -26.75
N THR A 10 -0.31 -36.25 -26.73
CA THR A 10 -0.27 -34.78 -26.65
C THR A 10 -0.68 -34.24 -25.27
N TYR A 11 -1.11 -35.11 -24.35
CA TYR A 11 -1.71 -34.70 -23.07
C TYR A 11 -0.79 -34.82 -21.85
N PHE A 12 0.48 -35.19 -22.03
CA PHE A 12 1.40 -35.45 -20.91
C PHE A 12 2.44 -34.35 -20.64
N VAL A 13 2.48 -33.29 -21.46
CA VAL A 13 3.50 -32.21 -21.34
C VAL A 13 2.89 -30.85 -20.95
N GLY A 14 1.58 -30.79 -20.72
CA GLY A 14 0.85 -29.53 -20.50
C GLY A 14 0.32 -29.28 -19.10
N LEU A 15 0.69 -30.09 -18.09
CA LEU A 15 0.02 -30.08 -16.78
C LEU A 15 0.96 -29.83 -15.59
N THR A 16 2.03 -29.05 -15.76
CA THR A 16 2.95 -28.65 -14.69
C THR A 16 3.21 -27.15 -14.65
N SER A 17 2.18 -26.35 -14.90
CA SER A 17 2.24 -24.89 -14.72
C SER A 17 1.00 -24.37 -13.98
N ILE A 18 0.55 -25.11 -12.97
CA ILE A 18 -0.45 -24.61 -12.03
C ILE A 18 0.33 -23.84 -10.96
N CYS A 19 0.43 -22.54 -11.23
CA CYS A 19 0.29 -21.49 -10.22
C CYS A 19 1.05 -21.72 -8.91
N LEU A 20 2.32 -21.29 -8.92
CA LEU A 20 2.88 -20.58 -7.76
C LEU A 20 2.02 -19.31 -7.54
N MET A 21 0.82 -19.46 -6.98
CA MET A 21 0.25 -18.38 -6.19
C MET A 21 1.09 -18.40 -4.92
N ALA A 22 2.20 -17.67 -4.97
CA ALA A 22 2.84 -17.19 -3.77
C ALA A 22 1.71 -16.63 -2.92
N ALA A 23 1.41 -17.33 -1.82
CA ALA A 23 0.71 -16.72 -0.72
C ALA A 23 1.62 -15.56 -0.30
N CYS A 24 1.39 -14.38 -0.88
CA CYS A 24 1.60 -13.14 -0.17
C CYS A 24 0.68 -13.28 1.04
N SER A 25 1.20 -13.94 2.08
CA SER A 25 0.80 -13.62 3.43
C SER A 25 1.11 -12.15 3.52
N GLU A 26 0.10 -11.32 3.25
CA GLU A 26 0.12 -9.91 3.58
C GLU A 26 0.25 -9.88 5.09
N HIS A 27 1.50 -9.99 5.55
CA HIS A 27 1.89 -9.60 6.88
C HIS A 27 1.80 -8.08 6.86
N GLN A 28 0.55 -7.61 6.92
CA GLN A 28 0.25 -6.22 7.11
C GLN A 28 0.49 -5.99 8.59
N ASP A 29 1.77 -5.81 8.95
CA ASP A 29 2.14 -5.28 10.25
C ASP A 29 1.28 -4.04 10.46
N SER A 30 0.39 -4.11 11.45
CA SER A 30 -0.56 -3.04 11.72
C SER A 30 0.27 -1.82 12.13
N ILE A 31 0.45 -0.88 11.19
CA ILE A 31 1.20 0.35 11.42
C ILE A 31 0.63 1.02 12.66
N THR A 32 1.51 1.31 13.62
CA THR A 32 1.09 1.98 14.85
C THR A 32 0.61 3.39 14.54
N ILE A 33 -0.26 3.95 15.38
CA ILE A 33 -0.75 5.32 15.19
C ILE A 33 0.39 6.35 15.14
N ASN A 34 1.44 6.11 15.94
CA ASN A 34 2.63 6.95 15.95
C ASN A 34 3.42 6.85 14.63
N GLU A 35 3.61 5.64 14.10
CA GLU A 35 4.23 5.45 12.78
C GLU A 35 3.37 6.08 11.66
N LYS A 36 2.04 5.94 11.72
CA LYS A 36 1.15 6.59 10.76
C LYS A 36 1.33 8.11 10.77
N ALA A 37 1.41 8.72 11.95
CA ALA A 37 1.64 10.16 12.07
C ALA A 37 3.01 10.57 11.53
N LYS A 38 4.06 9.78 11.83
CA LYS A 38 5.42 10.00 11.34
C LYS A 38 5.50 9.92 9.81
N LEU A 39 4.98 8.85 9.21
CA LEU A 39 4.95 8.65 7.76
C LEU A 39 4.12 9.76 7.08
N THR A 40 2.98 10.12 7.65
CA THR A 40 2.16 11.23 7.12
C THR A 40 2.93 12.54 7.12
N LYS A 41 3.74 12.80 8.16
CA LYS A 41 4.59 14.00 8.24
C LYS A 41 5.68 13.99 7.17
N GLU A 42 6.28 12.84 6.88
CA GLU A 42 7.27 12.69 5.82
C GLU A 42 6.70 13.00 4.43
N LEU A 43 5.39 12.83 4.22
CA LEU A 43 4.71 13.22 2.98
C LEU A 43 4.44 14.72 2.87
N ILE A 44 4.53 15.49 3.96
CA ILE A 44 4.30 16.95 3.91
C ILE A 44 5.52 17.63 3.26
N ILE A 45 5.26 18.58 2.35
CA ILE A 45 6.31 19.40 1.73
C ILE A 45 6.97 20.27 2.81
N ASP A 46 8.30 20.31 2.82
CA ASP A 46 9.07 21.19 3.69
C ASP A 46 9.03 22.64 3.17
N SER A 47 8.00 23.38 3.60
CA SER A 47 7.78 24.80 3.28
C SER A 47 7.09 25.48 4.45
N SER A 48 7.41 26.76 4.68
CA SER A 48 6.81 27.56 5.75
C SER A 48 5.27 27.60 5.70
N ILE A 49 4.70 27.49 4.50
CA ILE A 49 3.25 27.49 4.28
C ILE A 49 2.61 26.16 4.73
N CYS A 50 3.36 25.05 4.63
CA CYS A 50 2.88 23.69 4.94
C CYS A 50 3.26 23.21 6.34
N GLU A 51 4.19 23.91 7.02
CA GLU A 51 4.71 23.55 8.35
C GLU A 51 3.61 23.36 9.41
N ALA A 52 2.50 24.08 9.28
CA ALA A 52 1.35 23.93 10.18
C ALA A 52 0.80 22.50 10.21
N PHE A 53 0.78 21.79 9.09
CA PHE A 53 0.32 20.39 9.03
C PHE A 53 1.31 19.45 9.71
N SER A 54 2.61 19.64 9.49
CA SER A 54 3.67 18.90 10.19
C SER A 54 3.61 19.08 11.70
N ARG A 55 3.32 20.29 12.18
CA ARG A 55 3.13 20.55 13.62
C ARG A 55 1.91 19.84 14.18
N LYS A 56 0.78 19.83 13.46
CA LYS A 56 -0.43 19.10 13.90
C LYS A 56 -0.13 17.60 14.09
N LEU A 57 0.65 16.99 13.20
CA LEU A 57 1.03 15.58 13.27
C LEU A 57 1.99 15.24 14.42
N LEU A 58 2.63 16.23 15.05
CA LEU A 58 3.46 16.05 16.25
C LEU A 58 2.67 16.14 17.55
N THR A 59 1.36 16.42 17.48
CA THR A 59 0.54 16.55 18.69
C THR A 59 0.43 15.17 19.37
N PRO A 60 0.68 15.09 20.69
CA PRO A 60 0.60 13.83 21.41
C PRO A 60 -0.82 13.26 21.38
N ALA A 61 -0.91 11.93 21.39
CA ALA A 61 -2.18 11.19 21.41
C ALA A 61 -3.13 11.50 20.23
N LEU A 62 -2.59 11.81 19.04
CA LEU A 62 -3.41 11.79 17.82
C LEU A 62 -4.03 10.42 17.63
N ASP A 63 -5.29 10.39 17.21
CA ASP A 63 -5.95 9.19 16.72
C ASP A 63 -5.79 9.04 15.19
N ALA A 64 -6.16 7.86 14.68
CA ALA A 64 -6.04 7.55 13.26
C ALA A 64 -6.84 8.49 12.35
N ILE A 65 -8.00 8.98 12.82
CA ILE A 65 -8.96 9.80 12.08
C ILE A 65 -8.41 11.23 11.98
N ALA A 66 -7.83 11.75 13.05
CA ALA A 66 -7.18 13.05 13.08
C ALA A 66 -5.99 13.09 12.11
N ILE A 67 -5.17 12.04 12.07
CA ILE A 67 -4.04 11.94 11.12
C ILE A 67 -4.55 12.00 9.68
N GLU A 68 -5.57 11.21 9.36
CA GLU A 68 -6.16 11.16 8.03
C GLU A 68 -6.80 12.48 7.62
N LYS A 69 -7.50 13.14 8.55
CA LYS A 69 -8.03 14.49 8.33
C LYS A 69 -6.92 15.49 7.99
N ILE A 70 -5.82 15.50 8.75
CA ILE A 70 -4.70 16.40 8.49
C ILE A 70 -4.07 16.12 7.11
N TYR A 71 -3.94 14.84 6.75
CA TYR A 71 -3.47 14.44 5.42
C TYR A 71 -4.37 14.97 4.30
N HIS A 72 -5.69 14.83 4.42
CA HIS A 72 -6.63 15.35 3.43
C HIS A 72 -6.64 16.87 3.34
N GLU A 73 -6.52 17.57 4.47
CA GLU A 73 -6.36 19.03 4.49
C GLU A 73 -5.08 19.45 3.76
N ALA A 74 -3.96 18.77 4.05
CA ALA A 74 -2.68 19.03 3.40
C ALA A 74 -2.72 18.73 1.89
N MET A 75 -3.39 17.65 1.48
CA MET A 75 -3.57 17.30 0.07
C MET A 75 -4.35 18.39 -0.68
N THR A 76 -5.45 18.86 -0.08
CA THR A 76 -6.27 19.95 -0.64
C THR A 76 -5.48 21.26 -0.74
N ALA A 77 -4.62 21.53 0.23
CA ALA A 77 -3.70 22.66 0.24
C ALA A 77 -2.48 22.50 -0.69
N LYS A 78 -2.36 21.37 -1.40
CA LYS A 78 -1.20 21.00 -2.24
C LYS A 78 0.13 20.97 -1.46
N CYS A 79 0.04 20.60 -0.18
CA CYS A 79 1.17 20.46 0.75
C CYS A 79 1.70 19.03 0.84
N ILE A 80 1.29 18.12 -0.07
CA ILE A 80 1.75 16.74 -0.12
C ILE A 80 2.76 16.56 -1.25
N GLN A 81 3.88 15.92 -0.94
CA GLN A 81 4.88 15.48 -1.91
C GLN A 81 4.24 14.45 -2.85
N LYS A 82 4.34 14.65 -4.16
CA LYS A 82 3.68 13.81 -5.17
C LYS A 82 4.53 12.64 -5.66
N ASP A 83 5.81 12.64 -5.30
CA ASP A 83 6.84 11.77 -5.89
C ASP A 83 7.34 10.70 -4.91
N VAL A 84 6.61 10.45 -3.82
CA VAL A 84 6.91 9.46 -2.78
C VAL A 84 6.06 8.21 -2.94
#